data_AF-A0A967NWH3-F1
#
_entry.id   AF-A0A967NWH3-F1
#
_cell.length_a   1.000
_cell.length_b   1.000
_cell.length_c   1.000
_cell.angle_alpha   90.00
_cell.angle_beta   90.00
_cell.angle_gamma   90.00
#
_symmetry.space_group_name_H-M   'P 1'
#
loop_
_entity.id
_entity.type
_entity.pdbx_description
1 polymer ?
#
loop_
_entity_poly.entity_id
_entity_poly.type
_entity_poly.pdbx_seq_one_letter_code
_entity_poly.pdbx_strand_id
1 'polypeptide(L)'
;MVVWLVENHLLMSSTAQRKDISDPEIVHEFALQVGDIVHLDYLYLLTVADIRGTSDNVWNAWKDALLKELYHAAVRALRRGLKNPLVQSELIRERRRAAAELLESGDGENVLIEQLWDNLGDEYFLRYFPDEIIWHTQAILNTDLEDLPLILIREESRRGGTEVFIYTRDHANLFALITSVLSQAGMTVVDARILASRDGYTLDTFQFLDSSGEPVRDKHRITEIKLKLYRLLRNPAQKPPEITRRMPRQAKHFKFPTEILYEDDGERTVMHVKSYDRPGLLSSIGSAFYSHNIQLYSAKIATFGERVEDIFVITTDDDQPLDTAQKEKLRLTALELLEE
;
A
#
# COMPACT_ATOMS: atom_id res chain seq x y z
N MET A 1 28.71 18.17 3.25
CA MET A 1 27.98 17.32 4.21
C MET A 1 26.82 18.08 4.86
N VAL A 2 27.03 19.02 5.80
CA VAL A 2 25.91 19.70 6.50
C VAL A 2 24.95 20.45 5.57
N VAL A 3 25.49 21.27 4.64
CA VAL A 3 24.65 22.02 3.66
C VAL A 3 23.77 21.06 2.84
N TRP A 4 24.37 19.99 2.33
CA TRP A 4 23.66 18.96 1.57
C TRP A 4 22.54 18.29 2.39
N LEU A 5 22.79 17.98 3.66
CA LEU A 5 21.78 17.39 4.54
C LEU A 5 20.60 18.33 4.76
N VAL A 6 20.85 19.62 4.93
CA VAL A 6 19.78 20.63 5.06
C VAL A 6 18.98 20.73 3.76
N GLU A 7 19.64 20.72 2.60
CA GLU A 7 18.95 20.75 1.31
C GLU A 7 18.09 19.49 1.06
N ASN A 8 18.55 18.33 1.54
CA ASN A 8 17.95 17.03 1.23
C ASN A 8 17.20 16.38 2.41
N HIS A 9 16.97 17.10 3.53
CA HIS A 9 16.42 16.50 4.76
C HIS A 9 15.06 15.80 4.60
N LEU A 10 14.26 16.22 3.62
CA LEU A 10 12.96 15.59 3.29
C LEU A 10 13.06 14.43 2.29
N LEU A 11 14.20 14.26 1.62
CA LEU A 11 14.35 13.30 0.51
C LEU A 11 13.97 11.88 0.94
N MET A 12 14.51 11.42 2.08
CA MET A 12 14.26 10.07 2.56
C MET A 12 12.82 9.87 3.04
N SER A 13 12.29 10.80 3.84
CA SER A 13 10.92 10.73 4.35
C SER A 13 9.89 10.76 3.22
N SER A 14 10.07 11.68 2.26
CA SER A 14 9.22 11.81 1.08
C SER A 14 9.28 10.55 0.21
N THR A 15 10.47 10.05 -0.10
CA THR A 15 10.63 8.83 -0.91
C THR A 15 9.97 7.63 -0.24
N ALA A 16 10.23 7.41 1.06
CA ALA A 16 9.72 6.26 1.79
C ALA A 16 8.19 6.25 1.93
N GLN A 17 7.57 7.43 2.07
CA GLN A 17 6.13 7.53 2.31
C GLN A 17 5.31 7.72 1.04
N ARG A 18 5.90 8.29 -0.03
CA ARG A 18 5.16 8.71 -1.24
C ARG A 18 5.42 7.85 -2.47
N LYS A 19 6.53 7.11 -2.52
CA LYS A 19 6.89 6.28 -3.67
C LYS A 19 6.83 4.79 -3.30
N ASP A 20 6.79 3.94 -4.32
CA ASP A 20 6.94 2.49 -4.11
C ASP A 20 8.41 2.12 -3.92
N ILE A 21 8.84 1.99 -2.66
CA ILE A 21 10.21 1.62 -2.31
C ILE A 21 10.54 0.14 -2.57
N SER A 22 9.58 -0.65 -3.06
CA SER A 22 9.84 -2.01 -3.53
C SER A 22 10.33 -2.04 -4.99
N ASP A 23 10.10 -0.97 -5.75
CA ASP A 23 10.58 -0.81 -7.12
C ASP A 23 12.09 -0.50 -7.15
N PRO A 24 12.92 -1.35 -7.80
CA PRO A 24 14.33 -1.10 -7.98
C PRO A 24 14.68 0.25 -8.63
N GLU A 25 13.83 0.76 -9.53
CA GLU A 25 14.08 2.04 -10.22
C GLU A 25 13.97 3.21 -9.25
N ILE A 26 12.92 3.24 -8.44
CA ILE A 26 12.72 4.24 -7.38
C ILE A 26 13.88 4.23 -6.38
N VAL A 27 14.32 3.03 -5.96
CA VAL A 27 15.47 2.88 -5.06
C VAL A 27 16.75 3.37 -5.74
N HIS A 28 16.90 3.12 -7.04
CA HIS A 28 18.06 3.55 -7.81
C HIS A 28 18.12 5.07 -7.95
N GLU A 29 17.01 5.73 -8.30
CA GLU A 29 16.90 7.20 -8.34
C GLU A 29 17.26 7.84 -7.01
N PHE A 30 16.72 7.30 -5.91
CA PHE A 30 17.04 7.76 -4.56
C PHE A 30 18.54 7.60 -4.27
N ALA A 31 19.11 6.43 -4.58
CA ALA A 31 20.54 6.17 -4.37
C ALA A 31 21.45 7.06 -5.23
N LEU A 32 21.03 7.43 -6.45
CA LEU A 32 21.72 8.41 -7.29
C LEU A 32 21.78 9.80 -6.66
N GLN A 33 20.67 10.25 -6.07
CA GLN A 33 20.61 11.54 -5.38
C GLN A 33 21.45 11.56 -4.10
N VAL A 34 21.45 10.46 -3.35
CA VAL A 34 22.23 10.30 -2.11
C VAL A 34 23.73 10.15 -2.39
N GLY A 35 24.10 9.45 -3.47
CA GLY A 35 25.48 9.35 -3.97
C GLY A 35 26.35 8.31 -3.27
N ASP A 36 26.45 8.35 -1.93
CA ASP A 36 27.29 7.42 -1.16
C ASP A 36 26.71 7.03 0.21
N ILE A 37 27.33 6.00 0.83
CA ILE A 37 26.87 5.43 2.10
C ILE A 37 26.96 6.44 3.24
N VAL A 38 27.94 7.35 3.24
CA VAL A 38 28.11 8.33 4.31
C VAL A 38 26.94 9.32 4.29
N HIS A 39 26.59 9.84 3.11
CA HIS A 39 25.40 10.68 2.95
C HIS A 39 24.11 9.94 3.33
N LEU A 40 23.99 8.66 2.97
CA LEU A 40 22.85 7.83 3.34
C LEU A 40 22.70 7.66 4.86
N ASP A 41 23.79 7.35 5.56
CA ASP A 41 23.81 7.16 7.01
C ASP A 41 23.38 8.45 7.75
N TYR A 42 23.96 9.58 7.35
CA TYR A 42 23.59 10.88 7.95
C TYR A 42 22.17 11.30 7.60
N LEU A 43 21.70 11.07 6.37
CA LEU A 43 20.33 11.37 5.98
C LEU A 43 19.33 10.55 6.80
N TYR A 44 19.58 9.24 6.95
CA TYR A 44 18.75 8.36 7.77
C TYR A 44 18.68 8.83 9.22
N LEU A 45 19.83 9.09 9.86
CA LEU A 45 19.86 9.55 11.25
C LEU A 45 19.16 10.91 11.43
N LEU A 46 19.36 11.84 10.50
CA LEU A 46 18.68 13.14 10.51
C LEU A 46 17.18 12.98 10.36
N THR A 47 16.72 12.17 9.41
CA THR A 47 15.28 11.91 9.19
C THR A 47 14.63 11.27 10.41
N VAL A 48 15.29 10.30 11.06
CA VAL A 48 14.79 9.70 12.30
C VAL A 48 14.71 10.72 13.43
N ALA A 49 15.74 11.56 13.59
CA ALA A 49 15.76 12.60 14.61
C ALA A 49 14.69 13.67 14.38
N ASP A 50 14.48 14.07 13.12
CA ASP A 50 13.47 15.06 12.73
C ASP A 50 12.05 14.54 12.99
N ILE A 51 11.71 13.35 12.50
CA ILE A 51 10.37 12.77 12.69
C ILE A 51 10.07 12.59 14.19
N ARG A 52 11.02 12.07 14.97
CA ARG A 52 10.85 11.91 16.43
C ARG A 52 10.80 13.26 17.17
N GLY A 53 11.45 14.28 16.63
CA GLY A 53 11.47 15.63 17.22
C GLY A 53 10.19 16.43 16.99
N THR A 54 9.38 16.08 15.99
CA THR A 54 8.15 16.84 15.64
C THR A 54 6.98 16.60 16.60
N SER A 55 6.65 15.35 16.91
CA SER A 55 5.74 14.99 18.02
C SER A 55 5.83 13.50 18.36
N ASP A 56 5.46 13.16 19.60
CA ASP A 56 5.48 11.79 20.13
C ASP A 56 4.59 10.81 19.32
N ASN A 57 3.59 11.34 18.60
CA ASN A 57 2.62 10.53 17.85
C ASN A 57 2.95 10.41 16.34
N VAL A 58 3.99 11.09 15.82
CA VAL A 58 4.34 10.96 14.39
C VAL A 58 5.14 9.68 14.14
N TRP A 59 6.04 9.31 15.05
CA TRP A 59 6.89 8.14 14.89
C TRP A 59 6.16 6.86 15.30
N ASN A 60 6.11 5.85 14.42
CA ASN A 60 5.52 4.55 14.71
C ASN A 60 6.29 3.41 14.02
N ALA A 61 5.94 2.16 14.35
CA ALA A 61 6.61 0.97 13.83
C ALA A 61 6.56 0.87 12.28
N TRP A 62 5.47 1.34 11.67
CA TRP A 62 5.32 1.37 10.22
C TRP A 62 6.30 2.34 9.55
N LYS A 63 6.39 3.60 10.03
CA LYS A 63 7.37 4.57 9.50
C LYS A 63 8.80 4.10 9.70
N ASP A 64 9.11 3.49 10.85
CA ASP A 64 10.43 2.90 11.12
C ASP A 64 10.78 1.82 10.08
N ALA A 65 9.84 0.91 9.81
CA ALA A 65 10.02 -0.16 8.84
C ALA A 65 10.21 0.37 7.40
N LEU A 66 9.42 1.36 6.97
CA LEU A 66 9.59 2.00 5.66
C LEU A 66 10.97 2.64 5.48
N LEU A 67 11.43 3.40 6.49
CA LEU A 67 12.74 4.04 6.45
C LEU A 67 13.87 2.99 6.42
N LYS A 68 13.76 1.93 7.22
CA LYS A 68 14.72 0.81 7.20
C LYS A 68 14.73 0.06 5.87
N GLU A 69 13.56 -0.19 5.29
CA GLU A 69 13.42 -0.85 3.99
C GLU A 69 14.15 -0.05 2.90
N LEU A 70 13.85 1.25 2.79
CA LEU A 70 14.52 2.15 1.84
C LEU A 70 16.03 2.25 2.10
N TYR A 71 16.44 2.41 3.37
CA TYR A 71 17.85 2.45 3.75
C TYR A 71 18.60 1.19 3.29
N HIS A 72 18.10 0.01 3.63
CA HIS A 72 18.76 -1.24 3.29
C HIS A 72 18.75 -1.49 1.78
N ALA A 73 17.70 -1.10 1.06
CA ALA A 73 17.64 -1.17 -0.39
C ALA A 73 18.69 -0.24 -1.04
N ALA A 74 18.80 1.01 -0.56
CA ALA A 74 19.80 1.97 -1.03
C ALA A 74 21.24 1.50 -0.71
N VAL A 75 21.50 0.91 0.47
CA VAL A 75 22.81 0.32 0.79
C VAL A 75 23.19 -0.76 -0.22
N ARG A 76 22.24 -1.64 -0.59
CA ARG A 76 22.49 -2.67 -1.61
C ARG A 76 22.81 -2.04 -2.97
N ALA A 77 22.03 -1.05 -3.39
CA ALA A 77 22.24 -0.34 -4.66
C ALA A 77 23.62 0.36 -4.70
N LEU A 78 23.99 1.07 -3.64
CA LEU A 78 25.28 1.77 -3.53
C LEU A 78 26.46 0.80 -3.52
N ARG A 79 26.36 -0.35 -2.82
CA ARG A 79 27.40 -1.38 -2.80
C ARG A 79 27.57 -2.11 -4.13
N ARG A 80 26.48 -2.36 -4.84
CA ARG A 80 26.50 -2.93 -6.21
C ARG A 80 27.13 -1.96 -7.21
N GLY A 81 27.03 -0.66 -6.92
CA GLY A 81 27.52 0.43 -7.73
C GLY A 81 26.41 0.97 -8.64
N LEU A 82 26.27 2.30 -8.66
CA LEU A 82 25.19 3.00 -9.37
C LEU A 82 25.25 2.87 -10.91
N LYS A 83 26.33 2.29 -11.47
CA LYS A 83 26.42 1.99 -12.90
C LYS A 83 25.81 0.63 -13.27
N ASN A 84 25.42 -0.17 -12.27
CA ASN A 84 24.81 -1.47 -12.46
C ASN A 84 23.50 -1.54 -11.64
N PRO A 85 22.42 -0.86 -12.08
CA PRO A 85 21.14 -0.88 -11.38
C PRO A 85 20.55 -2.29 -11.36
N LEU A 86 19.90 -2.65 -10.26
CA LEU A 86 19.22 -3.94 -10.15
C LEU A 86 18.03 -3.93 -11.10
N VAL A 87 18.04 -4.83 -12.08
CA VAL A 87 16.94 -4.96 -13.04
C VAL A 87 15.82 -5.74 -12.36
N GLN A 88 14.56 -5.33 -12.58
CA GLN A 88 13.37 -5.98 -12.00
C GLN A 88 13.38 -7.50 -12.18
N SER A 89 13.75 -8.01 -13.36
CA SER A 89 13.82 -9.45 -13.64
C SER A 89 14.82 -10.22 -12.76
N GLU A 90 15.90 -9.57 -12.33
CA GLU A 90 16.87 -10.16 -11.40
C GLU A 90 16.29 -10.26 -10.00
N LEU A 91 15.60 -9.21 -9.54
CA LEU A 91 14.93 -9.20 -8.23
C LEU A 91 13.79 -10.22 -8.17
N ILE A 92 12.98 -10.33 -9.23
CA ILE A 92 11.91 -11.33 -9.35
C ILE A 92 12.50 -12.73 -9.18
N ARG A 93 13.56 -13.04 -9.94
CA ARG A 93 14.23 -14.34 -9.88
C ARG A 93 14.82 -14.62 -8.50
N GLU A 94 15.45 -13.62 -7.87
CA GLU A 94 16.00 -13.74 -6.51
C GLU A 94 14.91 -14.09 -5.50
N ARG A 95 13.79 -13.36 -5.52
CA ARG A 95 12.68 -13.57 -4.56
C ARG A 95 11.93 -14.87 -4.81
N ARG A 96 11.63 -15.21 -6.08
CA ARG A 96 11.03 -16.50 -6.46
C ARG A 96 11.89 -17.66 -5.98
N ARG A 97 13.20 -17.59 -6.21
CA ARG A 97 14.15 -18.61 -5.75
C ARG A 97 14.21 -18.71 -4.22
N ALA A 98 14.34 -17.58 -3.53
CA ALA A 98 14.41 -17.56 -2.07
C ALA A 98 13.13 -18.14 -1.43
N ALA A 99 11.96 -17.84 -1.98
CA ALA A 99 10.70 -18.40 -1.52
C ALA A 99 10.62 -19.93 -1.79
N ALA A 100 11.05 -20.38 -2.98
CA ALA A 100 11.04 -21.79 -3.34
C ALA A 100 11.98 -22.63 -2.45
N GLU A 101 13.17 -22.11 -2.15
CA GLU A 101 14.14 -22.76 -1.27
C GLU A 101 13.60 -22.94 0.16
N LEU A 102 12.75 -22.03 0.64
CA LEU A 102 12.18 -22.06 1.99
C LEU A 102 10.86 -22.85 2.11
N LEU A 103 10.17 -23.13 0.99
CA LEU A 103 8.92 -23.90 1.01
C LEU A 103 9.12 -25.40 1.27
N GLU A 104 10.34 -25.93 1.12
CA GLU A 104 10.71 -27.35 1.33
C GLU A 104 9.67 -28.37 0.80
N SER A 105 9.10 -28.10 -0.38
CA SER A 105 7.98 -28.85 -0.96
C SER A 105 8.42 -30.06 -1.81
N GLY A 106 7.58 -31.10 -1.83
CA GLY A 106 7.79 -32.28 -2.68
C GLY A 106 7.55 -32.00 -4.17
N ASP A 107 8.00 -32.87 -5.07
CA ASP A 107 7.91 -32.66 -6.53
C ASP A 107 6.50 -32.33 -7.05
N GLY A 108 5.45 -32.91 -6.44
CA GLY A 108 4.06 -32.63 -6.81
C GLY A 108 3.55 -31.26 -6.34
N GLU A 109 3.96 -30.80 -5.16
CA GLU A 109 3.62 -29.46 -4.65
C GLU A 109 4.35 -28.38 -5.44
N ASN A 110 5.59 -28.66 -5.89
CA ASN A 110 6.35 -27.73 -6.73
C ASN A 110 5.59 -27.37 -8.02
N VAL A 111 4.89 -28.33 -8.65
CA VAL A 111 4.09 -28.03 -9.86
C VAL A 111 2.94 -27.07 -9.55
N LEU A 112 2.25 -27.26 -8.42
CA LEU A 112 1.13 -26.40 -8.01
C LEU A 112 1.62 -24.98 -7.63
N ILE A 113 2.75 -24.90 -6.94
CA ILE A 113 3.39 -23.62 -6.57
C ILE A 113 3.75 -22.84 -7.84
N GLU A 114 4.41 -23.49 -8.80
CA GLU A 114 4.82 -22.83 -10.06
C GLU A 114 3.60 -22.37 -10.87
N GLN A 115 2.54 -23.18 -10.95
CA GLN A 115 1.28 -22.79 -11.62
C GLN A 115 0.63 -21.59 -10.94
N LEU A 116 0.55 -21.59 -9.60
CA LEU A 116 0.03 -20.46 -8.85
C LEU A 116 0.85 -19.20 -9.16
N TRP A 117 2.17 -19.28 -9.03
CA TRP A 117 3.07 -18.16 -9.26
C TRP A 117 3.02 -17.59 -10.68
N ASP A 118 2.85 -18.45 -11.68
CA ASP A 118 2.67 -18.01 -13.07
C ASP A 118 1.33 -17.28 -13.28
N ASN A 119 0.28 -17.65 -12.54
CA ASN A 119 -1.01 -16.94 -12.54
C ASN A 119 -0.93 -15.60 -11.79
N LEU A 120 -0.19 -15.54 -10.67
CA LEU A 120 0.02 -14.31 -9.90
C LEU A 120 0.83 -13.26 -10.68
N GLY A 121 1.73 -13.72 -11.56
CA GLY A 121 2.53 -12.85 -12.43
C GLY A 121 3.77 -12.24 -11.76
N ASP A 122 4.61 -11.60 -12.57
CA ASP A 122 5.92 -11.11 -12.14
C ASP A 122 5.85 -9.93 -11.14
N GLU A 123 4.84 -9.07 -11.28
CA GLU A 123 4.65 -7.92 -10.39
C GLU A 123 4.41 -8.34 -8.93
N TYR A 124 3.83 -9.53 -8.71
CA TYR A 124 3.73 -10.14 -7.38
C TYR A 124 5.10 -10.23 -6.68
N PHE A 125 6.12 -10.72 -7.38
CA PHE A 125 7.46 -10.88 -6.84
C PHE A 125 8.19 -9.54 -6.67
N LEU A 126 7.77 -8.48 -7.37
CA LEU A 126 8.29 -7.13 -7.13
C LEU A 126 7.71 -6.48 -5.88
N ARG A 127 6.47 -6.84 -5.50
CA ARG A 127 5.75 -6.20 -4.40
C ARG A 127 5.89 -6.90 -3.05
N TYR A 128 6.18 -8.20 -3.04
CA TYR A 128 6.23 -9.02 -1.82
C TYR A 128 7.61 -9.60 -1.54
N PHE A 129 7.97 -9.69 -0.27
CA PHE A 129 9.18 -10.34 0.21
C PHE A 129 9.02 -11.86 0.27
N PRO A 130 10.13 -12.63 0.29
CA PRO A 130 10.06 -14.09 0.33
C PRO A 130 9.20 -14.65 1.47
N ASP A 131 9.20 -14.04 2.66
CA ASP A 131 8.37 -14.49 3.78
C ASP A 131 6.87 -14.25 3.56
N GLU A 132 6.49 -13.13 2.93
CA GLU A 132 5.12 -12.86 2.49
C GLU A 132 4.70 -13.85 1.40
N ILE A 133 5.57 -14.10 0.41
CA ILE A 133 5.32 -15.03 -0.70
C ILE A 133 5.01 -16.43 -0.17
N ILE A 134 5.81 -16.93 0.76
CA ILE A 134 5.62 -18.25 1.39
C ILE A 134 4.26 -18.29 2.10
N TRP A 135 3.97 -17.27 2.91
CA TRP A 135 2.73 -17.19 3.68
C TRP A 135 1.49 -17.19 2.80
N HIS A 136 1.49 -16.37 1.74
CA HIS A 136 0.41 -16.31 0.77
C HIS A 136 0.27 -17.63 0.00
N THR A 137 1.39 -18.18 -0.50
CA THR A 137 1.42 -19.43 -1.29
C THR A 137 0.81 -20.58 -0.50
N GLN A 138 1.27 -20.78 0.73
CA GLN A 138 0.76 -21.83 1.61
C GLN A 138 -0.73 -21.64 1.91
N ALA A 139 -1.17 -20.42 2.18
CA ALA A 139 -2.56 -20.16 2.49
C ALA A 139 -3.49 -20.38 1.27
N ILE A 140 -3.08 -19.94 0.08
CA ILE A 140 -3.87 -20.10 -1.15
C ILE A 140 -3.98 -21.58 -1.51
N LEU A 141 -2.87 -22.33 -1.51
CA LEU A 141 -2.88 -23.76 -1.88
C LEU A 141 -3.65 -24.64 -0.89
N ASN A 142 -3.81 -24.18 0.36
CA ASN A 142 -4.59 -24.88 1.39
C ASN A 142 -6.05 -24.39 1.49
N THR A 143 -6.52 -23.52 0.59
CA THR A 143 -7.89 -22.99 0.60
C THR A 143 -8.63 -23.46 -0.63
N ASP A 144 -9.78 -24.11 -0.43
CA ASP A 144 -10.67 -24.50 -1.53
C ASP A 144 -11.37 -23.27 -2.13
N LEU A 145 -11.68 -23.32 -3.43
CA LEU A 145 -12.34 -22.22 -4.14
C LEU A 145 -13.71 -21.84 -3.55
N GLU A 146 -14.41 -22.79 -2.93
CA GLU A 146 -15.72 -22.58 -2.31
C GLU A 146 -15.64 -21.78 -0.99
N ASP A 147 -14.46 -21.77 -0.38
CA ASP A 147 -14.20 -21.09 0.90
C ASP A 147 -13.73 -19.63 0.72
N LEU A 148 -13.55 -19.18 -0.53
CA LEU A 148 -13.21 -17.79 -0.82
C LEU A 148 -14.33 -16.83 -0.38
N PRO A 149 -13.99 -15.59 0.05
CA PRO A 149 -12.67 -14.95 0.02
C PRO A 149 -11.70 -15.45 1.12
N LEU A 150 -10.44 -15.66 0.76
CA LEU A 150 -9.37 -15.95 1.72
C LEU A 150 -8.92 -14.65 2.38
N ILE A 151 -9.00 -14.59 3.71
CA ILE A 151 -8.60 -13.42 4.51
C ILE A 151 -7.60 -13.84 5.57
N LEU A 152 -6.39 -13.31 5.48
CA LEU A 152 -5.31 -13.51 6.44
C LEU A 152 -5.03 -12.18 7.12
N ILE A 153 -4.89 -12.19 8.45
CA ILE A 153 -4.49 -11.01 9.22
C ILE A 153 -3.28 -11.37 10.05
N ARG A 154 -2.22 -10.58 9.94
CA ARG A 154 -1.01 -10.68 10.74
C ARG A 154 -0.91 -9.46 11.64
N GLU A 155 -0.78 -9.70 12.95
CA GLU A 155 -0.73 -8.65 13.98
C GLU A 155 0.40 -7.65 13.72
N GLU A 156 1.59 -8.16 13.44
CA GLU A 156 2.79 -7.38 13.18
C GLU A 156 3.47 -7.90 11.91
N SER A 157 3.43 -7.08 10.87
CA SER A 157 4.06 -7.36 9.58
C SER A 157 5.53 -6.93 9.58
N ARG A 158 6.30 -7.40 8.59
CA ARG A 158 7.67 -6.95 8.36
C ARG A 158 7.74 -5.44 8.08
N ARG A 159 6.68 -4.88 7.48
CA ARG A 159 6.53 -3.46 7.14
C ARG A 159 5.98 -2.62 8.30
N GLY A 160 5.82 -3.23 9.48
CA GLY A 160 5.27 -2.58 10.66
C GLY A 160 3.75 -2.37 10.55
N GLY A 161 3.07 -2.42 11.69
CA GLY A 161 1.61 -2.37 11.73
C GLY A 161 0.96 -3.73 11.47
N THR A 162 -0.37 -3.71 11.45
CA THR A 162 -1.20 -4.90 11.18
C THR A 162 -1.47 -5.00 9.70
N GLU A 163 -1.28 -6.20 9.15
CA GLU A 163 -1.49 -6.48 7.74
C GLU A 163 -2.73 -7.35 7.56
N VAL A 164 -3.58 -7.00 6.59
CA VAL A 164 -4.59 -7.91 6.05
C VAL A 164 -4.26 -8.22 4.60
N PHE A 165 -4.16 -9.51 4.29
CA PHE A 165 -4.05 -10.05 2.94
C PHE A 165 -5.37 -10.70 2.55
N ILE A 166 -5.86 -10.37 1.35
CA ILE A 166 -7.14 -10.82 0.83
C ILE A 166 -6.91 -11.41 -0.56
N TYR A 167 -7.31 -12.66 -0.75
CA TYR A 167 -7.35 -13.31 -2.06
C TYR A 167 -8.79 -13.70 -2.38
N THR A 168 -9.33 -13.14 -3.46
CA THR A 168 -10.72 -13.34 -3.86
C THR A 168 -10.88 -13.14 -5.37
N ARG A 169 -11.99 -13.63 -5.93
CA ARG A 169 -12.33 -13.33 -7.31
C ARG A 169 -12.57 -11.83 -7.46
N ASP A 170 -12.02 -11.24 -8.52
CA ASP A 170 -12.16 -9.81 -8.71
C ASP A 170 -13.63 -9.43 -8.96
N HIS A 171 -14.08 -8.36 -8.30
CA HIS A 171 -15.41 -7.83 -8.45
C HIS A 171 -15.49 -6.37 -7.98
N ALA A 172 -16.65 -5.77 -8.24
CA ALA A 172 -16.96 -4.39 -7.91
C ALA A 172 -16.62 -3.99 -6.46
N ASN A 173 -16.08 -2.77 -6.30
CA ASN A 173 -15.95 -2.05 -5.03
C ASN A 173 -15.07 -2.69 -3.93
N LEU A 174 -14.17 -3.62 -4.25
CA LEU A 174 -13.33 -4.28 -3.23
C LEU A 174 -12.59 -3.29 -2.33
N PHE A 175 -11.86 -2.33 -2.91
CA PHE A 175 -11.15 -1.31 -2.13
C PHE A 175 -12.08 -0.49 -1.23
N ALA A 176 -13.24 -0.06 -1.73
CA ALA A 176 -14.21 0.70 -0.95
C ALA A 176 -14.82 -0.15 0.18
N LEU A 177 -15.15 -1.41 -0.08
CA LEU A 177 -15.65 -2.35 0.92
C LEU A 177 -14.63 -2.58 2.03
N ILE A 178 -13.37 -2.86 1.68
CA ILE A 178 -12.31 -3.14 2.65
C ILE A 178 -12.04 -1.91 3.53
N THR A 179 -11.84 -0.75 2.91
CA THR A 179 -11.56 0.50 3.63
C THR A 179 -12.75 0.94 4.50
N SER A 180 -13.99 0.67 4.09
CA SER A 180 -15.18 0.93 4.93
C SER A 180 -15.18 0.07 6.20
N VAL A 181 -14.83 -1.22 6.12
CA VAL A 181 -14.77 -2.12 7.27
C VAL A 181 -13.68 -1.68 8.24
N LEU A 182 -12.49 -1.36 7.73
CA LEU A 182 -11.37 -0.88 8.54
C LEU A 182 -11.72 0.46 9.22
N SER A 183 -12.33 1.39 8.49
CA SER A 183 -12.79 2.68 9.03
C SER A 183 -13.85 2.52 10.13
N GLN A 184 -14.85 1.65 9.93
CA GLN A 184 -15.87 1.33 10.94
C GLN A 184 -15.29 0.64 12.17
N ALA A 185 -14.28 -0.22 11.97
CA ALA A 185 -13.53 -0.83 13.06
C ALA A 185 -12.62 0.17 13.78
N GLY A 186 -12.51 1.42 13.31
CA GLY A 186 -11.68 2.47 13.90
C GLY A 186 -10.19 2.33 13.61
N MET A 187 -9.85 1.66 12.51
CA MET A 187 -8.48 1.47 12.03
C MET A 187 -8.11 2.56 11.02
N THR A 188 -6.84 2.94 11.01
CA THR A 188 -6.27 3.86 10.02
C THR A 188 -5.44 3.06 9.03
N VAL A 189 -5.85 3.07 7.77
CA VAL A 189 -5.07 2.48 6.67
C VAL A 189 -3.88 3.39 6.39
N VAL A 190 -2.69 2.81 6.21
CA VAL A 190 -1.45 3.54 5.91
C VAL A 190 -0.86 3.16 4.54
N ASP A 191 -1.13 1.95 4.08
CA ASP A 191 -0.65 1.41 2.80
C ASP A 191 -1.67 0.43 2.24
N ALA A 192 -1.88 0.45 0.93
CA ALA A 192 -2.64 -0.55 0.21
C ALA A 192 -1.91 -0.94 -1.08
N ARG A 193 -1.80 -2.25 -1.32
CA ARG A 193 -1.24 -2.85 -2.53
C ARG A 193 -2.32 -3.72 -3.15
N ILE A 194 -2.74 -3.40 -4.37
CA ILE A 194 -3.76 -4.14 -5.11
C ILE A 194 -3.05 -4.79 -6.30
N LEU A 195 -3.31 -6.08 -6.51
CA LEU A 195 -2.69 -6.83 -7.61
C LEU A 195 -3.71 -7.75 -8.25
N ALA A 196 -3.96 -7.54 -9.54
CA ALA A 196 -4.76 -8.45 -10.34
C ALA A 196 -3.92 -9.64 -10.80
N SER A 197 -4.49 -10.84 -10.69
CA SER A 197 -3.92 -12.08 -11.22
C SER A 197 -4.49 -12.37 -12.61
N ARG A 198 -3.78 -13.20 -13.38
CA ARG A 198 -4.15 -13.55 -14.75
C ARG A 198 -5.39 -14.42 -14.86
N ASP A 199 -5.77 -15.09 -13.78
CA ASP A 199 -6.94 -15.98 -13.70
C ASP A 199 -8.19 -15.31 -13.10
N GLY A 200 -8.18 -13.98 -12.98
CA GLY A 200 -9.36 -13.18 -12.60
C GLY A 200 -9.59 -13.09 -11.09
N TYR A 201 -8.55 -13.32 -10.29
CA TYR A 201 -8.53 -13.03 -8.86
C TYR A 201 -7.76 -11.73 -8.59
N THR A 202 -7.96 -11.17 -7.39
CA THR A 202 -7.14 -10.08 -6.86
C THR A 202 -6.45 -10.48 -5.56
N LEU A 203 -5.29 -9.88 -5.32
CA LEU A 203 -4.44 -10.02 -4.15
C LEU A 203 -4.30 -8.64 -3.51
N ASP A 204 -5.20 -8.35 -2.58
CA ASP A 204 -5.28 -7.06 -1.93
C ASP A 204 -4.61 -7.12 -0.56
N THR A 205 -3.58 -6.31 -0.36
CA THR A 205 -2.88 -6.19 0.92
C THR A 205 -3.04 -4.80 1.48
N PHE A 206 -3.52 -4.69 2.71
CA PHE A 206 -3.64 -3.41 3.42
C PHE A 206 -2.82 -3.46 4.71
N GLN A 207 -2.03 -2.43 4.95
CA GLN A 207 -1.42 -2.15 6.26
C GLN A 207 -2.28 -1.12 6.98
N PHE A 208 -2.57 -1.39 8.24
CA PHE A 208 -3.36 -0.50 9.08
C PHE A 208 -2.90 -0.52 10.53
N LEU A 209 -3.26 0.55 11.23
CA LEU A 209 -2.91 0.82 12.62
C LEU A 209 -4.19 1.07 13.42
N ASP A 210 -4.10 0.90 14.73
CA ASP A 210 -5.15 1.35 15.64
C ASP A 210 -5.13 2.88 15.83
N SER A 211 -6.04 3.39 16.65
CA SER A 211 -6.16 4.82 16.95
C SER A 211 -4.94 5.43 17.66
N SER A 212 -4.06 4.58 18.21
CA SER A 212 -2.82 4.99 18.87
C SER A 212 -1.62 4.95 17.91
N GLY A 213 -1.83 4.55 16.64
CA GLY A 213 -0.76 4.41 15.66
C GLY A 213 0.06 3.13 15.84
N GLU A 214 -0.47 2.16 16.60
CA GLU A 214 0.20 0.90 16.90
C GLU A 214 -0.47 -0.27 16.17
N PRO A 215 0.22 -1.43 16.04
CA PRO A 215 -0.40 -2.64 15.55
C PRO A 215 -1.55 -3.10 16.45
N VAL A 216 -2.60 -3.64 15.85
CA VAL A 216 -3.77 -4.18 16.56
C VAL A 216 -3.37 -5.46 17.27
N ARG A 217 -3.27 -5.41 18.60
CA ARG A 217 -2.95 -6.60 19.44
C ARG A 217 -4.18 -7.32 19.99
N ASP A 218 -5.35 -6.72 19.86
CA ASP A 218 -6.60 -7.33 20.32
C ASP A 218 -7.10 -8.39 19.33
N LYS A 219 -6.93 -9.66 19.72
CA LYS A 219 -7.38 -10.82 18.93
C LYS A 219 -8.88 -10.85 18.68
N HIS A 220 -9.70 -10.32 19.61
CA HIS A 220 -11.14 -10.24 19.38
C HIS A 220 -11.44 -9.25 18.26
N ARG A 221 -10.79 -8.09 18.26
CA ARG A 221 -10.94 -7.08 17.21
C ARG A 221 -10.48 -7.59 15.85
N ILE A 222 -9.36 -8.32 15.80
CA ILE A 222 -8.87 -8.97 14.56
C ILE A 222 -9.91 -9.98 14.04
N THR A 223 -10.44 -10.82 14.92
CA THR A 223 -11.45 -11.82 14.56
C THR A 223 -12.71 -11.15 14.02
N GLU A 224 -13.13 -10.04 14.64
CA GLU A 224 -14.29 -9.25 14.20
C GLU A 224 -14.06 -8.63 12.81
N ILE A 225 -12.89 -8.02 12.58
CA ILE A 225 -12.51 -7.46 11.27
C ILE A 225 -12.52 -8.56 10.21
N LYS A 226 -11.84 -9.70 10.48
CA LYS A 226 -11.79 -10.84 9.55
C LYS A 226 -13.18 -11.34 9.18
N LEU A 227 -14.06 -11.51 10.17
CA LEU A 227 -15.43 -11.99 9.93
C LEU A 227 -16.28 -10.99 9.14
N LYS A 228 -16.14 -9.69 9.42
CA LYS A 228 -16.83 -8.61 8.68
C LYS A 228 -16.38 -8.57 7.23
N LEU A 229 -15.08 -8.59 6.98
CA LEU A 229 -14.51 -8.66 5.63
C LEU A 229 -15.03 -9.92 4.90
N TYR A 230 -14.96 -11.09 5.53
CA TYR A 230 -15.40 -12.34 4.92
C TYR A 230 -16.86 -12.29 4.46
N ARG A 231 -17.75 -11.78 5.32
CA ARG A 231 -19.18 -11.67 5.00
C ARG A 231 -19.48 -10.67 3.88
N LEU A 232 -18.81 -9.52 3.90
CA LEU A 232 -19.07 -8.46 2.92
C LEU A 232 -18.50 -8.79 1.55
N LEU A 233 -17.28 -9.32 1.50
CA LEU A 233 -16.59 -9.64 0.26
C LEU A 233 -17.12 -10.91 -0.43
N ARG A 234 -17.85 -11.77 0.29
CA ARG A 234 -18.52 -12.93 -0.32
C ARG A 234 -19.76 -12.54 -1.14
N ASN A 235 -20.25 -11.31 -1.04
CA ASN A 235 -21.41 -10.83 -1.80
C ASN A 235 -20.98 -9.76 -2.83
N PRO A 236 -20.81 -10.10 -4.11
CA PRO A 236 -20.35 -9.17 -5.14
C PRO A 236 -21.27 -7.97 -5.40
N ALA A 237 -22.56 -8.07 -5.04
CA ALA A 237 -23.53 -6.98 -5.20
C ALA A 237 -23.57 -6.03 -3.99
N GLN A 238 -22.73 -6.29 -2.97
CA GLN A 238 -22.71 -5.51 -1.75
C GLN A 238 -22.17 -4.11 -2.01
N LYS A 239 -22.95 -3.09 -1.64
CA LYS A 239 -22.46 -1.71 -1.60
C LYS A 239 -21.65 -1.47 -0.32
N PRO A 240 -20.63 -0.60 -0.35
CA PRO A 240 -19.95 -0.15 0.85
C PRO A 240 -20.97 0.31 1.91
N PRO A 241 -20.90 -0.20 3.15
CA PRO A 241 -21.80 0.23 4.20
C PRO A 241 -21.61 1.72 4.50
N GLU A 242 -22.73 2.41 4.79
CA GLU A 242 -22.66 3.81 5.22
C GLU A 242 -21.79 3.95 6.48
N ILE A 243 -20.94 4.97 6.48
CA ILE A 243 -19.99 5.21 7.57
C ILE A 243 -20.67 6.15 8.57
N THR A 244 -21.18 5.56 9.64
CA THR A 244 -21.97 6.26 10.68
C THR A 244 -21.12 7.00 11.72
N ARG A 245 -19.79 7.00 11.57
CA ARG A 245 -18.87 7.63 12.53
C ARG A 245 -18.97 9.15 12.43
N ARG A 246 -19.50 9.79 13.48
CA ARG A 246 -19.67 11.25 13.52
C ARG A 246 -18.32 11.98 13.49
N MET A 247 -18.20 12.93 12.57
CA MET A 247 -17.14 13.95 12.55
C MET A 247 -16.98 14.61 13.93
N PRO A 248 -15.75 14.71 14.48
CA PRO A 248 -15.50 15.49 15.68
C PRO A 248 -16.01 16.92 15.52
N ARG A 249 -16.62 17.50 16.56
CA ARG A 249 -17.21 18.86 16.49
C ARG A 249 -16.21 19.95 16.10
N GLN A 250 -14.92 19.76 16.39
CA GLN A 250 -13.85 20.70 16.05
C GLN A 250 -13.54 20.72 14.54
N ALA A 251 -13.78 19.61 13.84
CA ALA A 251 -13.63 19.46 12.38
C ALA A 251 -14.57 20.38 11.58
N LYS A 252 -15.72 20.78 12.16
CA LYS A 252 -16.71 21.61 11.47
C LYS A 252 -16.24 23.04 11.19
N HIS A 253 -15.17 23.49 11.83
CA HIS A 253 -14.71 24.89 11.78
C HIS A 253 -13.51 25.12 10.85
N PHE A 254 -12.83 24.08 10.38
CA PHE A 254 -11.73 24.19 9.41
C PHE A 254 -12.20 23.71 8.04
N LYS A 255 -12.51 24.64 7.14
CA LYS A 255 -12.77 24.34 5.72
C LYS A 255 -11.44 24.26 4.99
N PHE A 256 -10.78 23.11 5.06
CA PHE A 256 -9.67 22.82 4.16
C PHE A 256 -10.26 22.32 2.83
N PRO A 257 -10.09 23.03 1.69
CA PRO A 257 -10.64 22.56 0.42
C PRO A 257 -9.93 21.27 0.01
N THR A 258 -10.69 20.30 -0.49
CA THR A 258 -10.10 19.11 -1.09
C THR A 258 -9.42 19.48 -2.40
N GLU A 259 -8.14 19.16 -2.54
CA GLU A 259 -7.35 19.37 -3.76
C GLU A 259 -7.00 18.01 -4.36
N ILE A 260 -7.25 17.85 -5.67
CA ILE A 260 -6.91 16.64 -6.43
C ILE A 260 -6.01 17.01 -7.60
N LEU A 261 -4.76 16.56 -7.54
CA LEU A 261 -3.74 16.76 -8.56
C LEU A 261 -3.40 15.43 -9.21
N TYR A 262 -2.99 15.47 -10.48
CA TYR A 262 -2.56 14.30 -11.22
C TYR A 262 -1.16 14.54 -11.79
N GLU A 263 -0.33 13.51 -11.70
CA GLU A 263 0.97 13.40 -12.36
C GLU A 263 0.96 12.08 -13.16
N ASP A 264 1.71 12.00 -14.25
CA ASP A 264 1.89 10.74 -14.97
C ASP A 264 3.34 10.30 -14.78
N ASP A 265 3.54 9.05 -14.36
CA ASP A 265 4.88 8.48 -14.19
C ASP A 265 5.41 7.82 -15.48
N GLY A 266 4.61 7.86 -16.55
CA GLY A 266 4.90 7.31 -17.87
C GLY A 266 3.99 6.15 -18.24
N GLU A 267 3.78 5.22 -17.31
CA GLU A 267 2.96 4.02 -17.52
C GLU A 267 1.61 4.09 -16.79
N ARG A 268 1.53 4.89 -15.72
CA ARG A 268 0.36 5.01 -14.86
C ARG A 268 0.08 6.47 -14.52
N THR A 269 -1.10 6.73 -13.99
CA THR A 269 -1.47 8.04 -13.45
C THR A 269 -1.36 8.01 -11.93
N VAL A 270 -0.63 8.98 -11.38
CA VAL A 270 -0.51 9.23 -9.94
C VAL A 270 -1.48 10.33 -9.55
N MET A 271 -2.47 9.99 -8.72
CA MET A 271 -3.47 10.91 -8.17
C MET A 271 -3.08 11.30 -6.74
N HIS A 272 -2.86 12.59 -6.52
CA HIS A 272 -2.62 13.17 -5.20
C HIS A 272 -3.90 13.79 -4.66
N VAL A 273 -4.31 13.39 -3.46
CA VAL A 273 -5.48 13.93 -2.77
C VAL A 273 -5.04 14.60 -1.48
N LYS A 274 -5.28 15.91 -1.38
CA LYS A 274 -5.11 16.65 -0.13
C LYS A 274 -6.48 17.00 0.41
N SER A 275 -6.80 16.54 1.61
CA SER A 275 -8.10 16.81 2.23
C SER A 275 -8.01 16.82 3.75
N TYR A 276 -9.13 17.09 4.41
CA TYR A 276 -9.29 16.88 5.83
C TYR A 276 -9.51 15.38 6.11
N ASP A 277 -8.87 14.84 7.14
CA ASP A 277 -9.06 13.45 7.52
C ASP A 277 -10.47 13.22 8.07
N ARG A 278 -11.25 12.38 7.40
CA ARG A 278 -12.62 12.07 7.80
C ARG A 278 -12.93 10.58 7.66
N PRO A 279 -13.71 9.99 8.57
CA PRO A 279 -14.14 8.62 8.44
C PRO A 279 -14.80 8.38 7.08
N GLY A 280 -14.24 7.45 6.30
CA GLY A 280 -14.80 7.07 5.00
C GLY A 280 -14.22 7.75 3.79
N LEU A 281 -13.26 8.65 3.95
CA LEU A 281 -12.56 9.28 2.83
C LEU A 281 -12.07 8.27 1.78
N LEU A 282 -11.36 7.22 2.20
CA LEU A 282 -10.87 6.17 1.30
C LEU A 282 -11.99 5.35 0.64
N SER A 283 -13.09 5.12 1.35
CA SER A 283 -14.24 4.40 0.80
C SER A 283 -14.95 5.24 -0.28
N SER A 284 -15.08 6.56 -0.07
CA SER A 284 -15.62 7.49 -1.06
C SER A 284 -14.73 7.55 -2.31
N ILE A 285 -13.42 7.68 -2.13
CA ILE A 285 -12.44 7.67 -3.24
C ILE A 285 -12.51 6.34 -4.01
N GLY A 286 -12.53 5.21 -3.31
CA GLY A 286 -12.70 3.89 -3.92
C GLY A 286 -13.98 3.74 -4.74
N SER A 287 -15.08 4.34 -4.25
CA SER A 287 -16.36 4.33 -4.96
C SER A 287 -16.31 5.20 -6.23
N ALA A 288 -15.54 6.30 -6.19
CA ALA A 288 -15.28 7.13 -7.37
C ALA A 288 -14.49 6.35 -8.42
N PHE A 289 -13.43 5.64 -8.05
CA PHE A 289 -12.67 4.79 -8.96
C PHE A 289 -13.56 3.75 -9.65
N TYR A 290 -14.35 3.04 -8.85
CA TYR A 290 -15.28 2.05 -9.39
C TYR A 290 -16.30 2.65 -10.38
N SER A 291 -16.86 3.82 -10.07
CA SER A 291 -17.87 4.48 -10.91
C SER A 291 -17.35 4.90 -12.28
N HIS A 292 -16.04 5.02 -12.43
CA HIS A 292 -15.35 5.42 -13.66
C HIS A 292 -14.53 4.28 -14.28
N ASN A 293 -14.67 3.04 -13.79
CA ASN A 293 -13.86 1.88 -14.20
C ASN A 293 -12.35 2.18 -14.19
N ILE A 294 -11.90 2.68 -13.05
CA ILE A 294 -10.50 2.98 -12.79
C ILE A 294 -9.94 1.88 -11.91
N GLN A 295 -8.85 1.29 -12.36
CA GLN A 295 -8.11 0.30 -11.58
C GLN A 295 -7.15 1.00 -10.64
N LEU A 296 -7.15 0.54 -9.39
CA LEU A 296 -6.21 0.99 -8.37
C LEU A 296 -5.08 -0.03 -8.28
N TYR A 297 -3.84 0.44 -8.37
CA TYR A 297 -2.64 -0.38 -8.19
C TYR A 297 -2.10 -0.28 -6.76
N SER A 298 -2.06 0.92 -6.21
CA SER A 298 -1.58 1.13 -4.83
C SER A 298 -2.12 2.42 -4.24
N ALA A 299 -2.26 2.45 -2.92
CA ALA A 299 -2.55 3.67 -2.17
C ALA A 299 -1.54 3.86 -1.05
N LYS A 300 -0.94 5.05 -0.95
CA LYS A 300 -0.12 5.50 0.18
C LYS A 300 -0.90 6.55 0.94
N ILE A 301 -1.22 6.27 2.19
CA ILE A 301 -2.10 7.13 3.00
C ILE A 301 -1.24 7.83 4.05
N ALA A 302 -1.16 9.15 3.96
CA ALA A 302 -0.27 9.94 4.81
C ALA A 302 -1.06 11.02 5.56
N THR A 303 -1.32 10.76 6.84
CA THR A 303 -2.03 11.71 7.72
C THR A 303 -1.04 12.59 8.49
N PHE A 304 -1.20 13.90 8.37
CA PHE A 304 -0.46 14.95 9.07
C PHE A 304 -1.42 15.77 9.94
N GLY A 305 -1.56 15.38 11.22
CA GLY A 305 -2.54 15.98 12.12
C GLY A 305 -3.95 15.68 11.63
N GLU A 306 -4.67 16.71 11.21
CA GLU A 306 -6.05 16.61 10.71
C GLU A 306 -6.15 16.59 9.18
N ARG A 307 -5.02 16.52 8.48
CA ARG A 307 -4.94 16.57 7.02
C ARG A 307 -4.41 15.25 6.48
N VAL A 308 -4.98 14.80 5.37
CA VAL A 308 -4.46 13.69 4.59
C VAL A 308 -3.77 14.23 3.34
N GLU A 309 -2.65 13.62 2.98
CA GLU A 309 -1.98 13.78 1.69
C GLU A 309 -1.81 12.39 1.08
N ASP A 310 -2.90 11.88 0.53
CA ASP A 310 -2.98 10.52 0.01
C ASP A 310 -2.53 10.46 -1.45
N ILE A 311 -1.92 9.35 -1.81
CA ILE A 311 -1.40 9.11 -3.16
C ILE A 311 -1.96 7.80 -3.66
N PHE A 312 -2.59 7.83 -4.83
CA PHE A 312 -3.16 6.67 -5.49
C PHE A 312 -2.51 6.50 -6.85
N VAL A 313 -2.00 5.30 -7.13
CA VAL A 313 -1.51 4.93 -8.47
C VAL A 313 -2.64 4.20 -9.18
N ILE A 314 -3.10 4.76 -10.29
CA ILE A 314 -4.32 4.35 -10.98
C ILE A 314 -4.12 4.25 -12.50
N THR A 315 -4.93 3.42 -13.14
CA THR A 315 -4.98 3.23 -14.60
C THR A 315 -6.42 3.08 -15.09
N THR A 316 -6.59 3.09 -16.40
CA THR A 316 -7.79 2.58 -17.05
C THR A 316 -7.86 1.05 -16.95
N ASP A 317 -8.99 0.45 -17.34
CA ASP A 317 -9.15 -1.00 -17.45
C ASP A 317 -8.17 -1.67 -18.43
N ASP A 318 -7.61 -0.91 -19.37
CA ASP A 318 -6.64 -1.38 -20.37
C ASP A 318 -5.18 -1.15 -19.91
N ASP A 319 -4.95 -0.95 -18.61
CA ASP A 319 -3.64 -0.68 -18.00
C ASP A 319 -2.91 0.53 -18.62
N GLN A 320 -3.66 1.56 -19.01
CA GLN A 320 -3.11 2.81 -19.55
C GLN A 320 -3.23 3.97 -18.57
N PRO A 321 -2.38 5.00 -18.67
CA PRO A 321 -2.58 6.27 -17.98
C PRO A 321 -3.93 6.90 -18.37
N LEU A 322 -4.54 7.62 -17.43
CA LEU A 322 -5.80 8.31 -17.68
C LEU A 322 -5.58 9.53 -18.57
N ASP A 323 -6.48 9.73 -19.53
CA ASP A 323 -6.53 10.96 -20.31
C ASP A 323 -7.08 12.15 -19.50
N THR A 324 -6.96 13.36 -20.05
CA THR A 324 -7.42 14.59 -19.40
C THR A 324 -8.92 14.58 -19.07
N ALA A 325 -9.76 13.96 -19.91
CA ALA A 325 -11.20 13.92 -19.71
C ALA A 325 -11.59 12.92 -18.60
N GLN A 326 -10.91 11.78 -18.54
CA GLN A 326 -11.05 10.77 -17.48
C GLN A 326 -10.61 11.36 -16.14
N LYS A 327 -9.45 12.04 -16.09
CA LYS A 327 -8.95 12.76 -14.90
C LYS A 327 -9.95 13.78 -14.37
N GLU A 328 -10.57 14.57 -15.25
CA GLU A 328 -11.56 15.57 -14.85
C GLU A 328 -12.85 14.96 -14.35
N LYS A 329 -13.38 13.93 -15.04
CA LYS A 329 -14.59 13.22 -14.60
C LYS A 329 -14.40 12.57 -13.22
N LEU A 330 -13.28 11.88 -13.03
CA LEU A 330 -12.93 11.28 -11.74
C LEU A 330 -12.82 12.36 -10.66
N ARG A 331 -12.15 13.49 -10.95
CA ARG A 331 -12.00 14.59 -10.01
C ARG A 331 -13.35 15.12 -9.55
N LEU A 332 -14.27 15.38 -10.48
CA LEU A 332 -15.60 15.91 -10.14
C LEU A 332 -16.40 14.94 -9.26
N THR A 333 -16.44 13.65 -9.61
CA THR A 333 -17.14 12.64 -8.80
C THR A 333 -16.49 12.43 -7.44
N ALA A 334 -15.16 12.42 -7.37
CA ALA A 334 -14.45 12.30 -6.10
C ALA A 334 -14.72 13.51 -5.19
N LEU A 335 -14.74 14.74 -5.73
CA LEU A 335 -15.10 15.94 -4.97
C LEU A 335 -16.54 15.89 -4.46
N GLU A 336 -17.50 15.48 -5.30
CA GLU A 336 -18.91 15.32 -4.91
C GLU A 336 -19.07 14.34 -3.73
N LEU A 337 -18.46 13.16 -3.83
CA LEU A 337 -18.48 12.14 -2.77
C LEU A 337 -17.68 12.54 -1.51
N LEU A 338 -16.82 13.57 -1.62
CA LEU A 338 -16.04 14.12 -0.51
C LEU A 338 -16.68 15.37 0.13
N GLU A 339 -17.70 15.96 -0.50
CA GLU A 339 -18.47 17.09 0.04
C GLU A 339 -19.78 16.65 0.72
N GLU A 340 -20.32 15.48 0.37
CA GLU A 340 -21.33 14.75 1.17
C GLU A 340 -20.78 14.32 2.54
#